data_AF-X1NZ54-F1
#
_entry.id   AF-X1NZ54-F1
#
_cell.length_a   1.000
_cell.length_b   1.000
_cell.length_c   1.000
_cell.angle_alpha   90.00
_cell.angle_beta   90.00
_cell.angle_gamma   90.00
#
_symmetry.space_group_name_H-M   'P 1'
#
loop_
_entity.id
_entity.type
_entity.pdbx_description
1 polymer ?
#
loop_
_entity_poly.entity_id
_entity_poly.type
_entity_poly.pdbx_seq_one_letter_code
_entity_poly.pdbx_strand_id
1 'polypeptide(L)' 'MIKKIDHIGIAVKSIEKASELFSNILGLKVAGEEIVEEQKVKVAFLLLGDSE' A
#
# COMPACT_ATOMS: atom_id res chain seq x y z
N MET A 1 -11.17 4.70 -23.07
CA MET A 1 -12.17 4.84 -22.00
C MET A 1 -11.50 4.47 -20.69
N ILE A 2 -11.75 5.22 -19.62
CA ILE A 2 -11.28 4.93 -18.26
C ILE A 2 -12.15 3.80 -17.67
N LYS A 3 -11.55 2.80 -17.00
CA LYS A 3 -12.26 1.63 -16.48
C LYS A 3 -12.47 1.67 -14.97
N LYS A 4 -11.39 1.73 -14.20
CA LYS A 4 -11.40 1.75 -12.74
C LYS A 4 -10.17 2.47 -12.19
N ILE A 5 -10.19 2.79 -10.91
CA ILE A 5 -9.00 3.20 -10.16
C ILE A 5 -8.14 1.95 -9.98
N ASP A 6 -6.83 2.12 -10.17
CA ASP A 6 -5.85 1.06 -10.04
C ASP A 6 -5.42 0.87 -8.58
N HIS A 7 -4.89 1.93 -7.98
CA HIS A 7 -4.47 1.98 -6.58
C HIS A 7 -4.54 3.42 -6.03
N ILE A 8 -4.37 3.57 -4.71
CA ILE A 8 -4.26 4.87 -4.01
C ILE A 8 -2.94 4.89 -3.24
N GLY A 9 -2.05 5.82 -3.60
CA GLY A 9 -0.82 6.05 -2.84
C GLY A 9 -1.08 6.87 -1.58
N ILE A 10 -0.57 6.42 -0.43
CA ILE A 10 -0.65 7.12 0.85
C ILE A 10 0.78 7.38 1.36
N ALA A 11 1.20 8.64 1.39
CA ALA A 11 2.49 9.01 1.96
C ALA A 11 2.43 8.95 3.50
N VAL A 12 3.32 8.15 4.10
CA VAL A 12 3.37 7.93 5.55
C VAL A 12 4.77 8.20 6.10
N LYS A 13 4.85 8.56 7.38
CA LYS A 13 6.15 8.76 8.05
C LYS A 13 6.89 7.44 8.32
N SER A 14 6.16 6.33 8.43
CA SER A 14 6.70 5.00 8.69
C SER A 14 5.75 3.97 8.10
N ILE A 15 6.31 3.12 7.21
CA ILE A 15 5.56 2.04 6.56
C ILE A 15 5.14 1.00 7.59
N GLU A 16 6.02 0.61 8.50
CA GLU A 16 5.69 -0.32 9.60
C GLU A 16 4.44 0.12 10.38
N LYS A 17 4.43 1.36 10.88
CA LYS A 17 3.30 1.87 11.66
C LYS A 17 2.01 1.95 10.86
N ALA A 18 2.12 2.32 9.58
CA ALA A 18 0.97 2.36 8.69
C ALA A 18 0.45 0.94 8.41
N SER A 19 1.32 0.01 8.06
CA SER A 19 0.99 -1.39 7.83
C SER A 19 0.32 -2.03 9.05
N GLU A 20 0.81 -1.78 10.26
CA GLU A 20 0.14 -2.23 11.50
C GLU A 20 -1.25 -1.61 11.65
N LEU A 21 -1.41 -0.31 11.40
CA LEU A 21 -2.72 0.36 11.47
C LEU A 21 -3.73 -0.28 10.50
N PHE A 22 -3.35 -0.41 9.24
CA PHE A 22 -4.20 -0.97 8.19
C PHE A 22 -4.47 -2.46 8.41
N SER A 23 -3.50 -3.23 8.93
CA SER A 23 -3.69 -4.65 9.20
C SER A 23 -4.51 -4.91 10.46
N ASN A 24 -4.19 -4.24 11.57
CA ASN A 24 -4.78 -4.54 12.88
C ASN A 24 -6.15 -3.90 13.07
N ILE A 25 -6.40 -2.71 12.50
CA ILE A 25 -7.68 -2.01 12.66
C ILE A 25 -8.64 -2.37 11.53
N LEU A 26 -8.15 -2.39 10.29
CA LEU A 26 -8.99 -2.59 9.11
C LEU A 26 -8.96 -4.03 8.58
N GLY A 27 -8.12 -4.90 9.14
CA GLY A 27 -8.02 -6.30 8.72
C GLY A 27 -7.39 -6.49 7.34
N LEU A 28 -6.71 -5.48 6.80
CA LEU A 28 -6.11 -5.54 5.46
C LEU A 28 -4.85 -6.38 5.48
N LYS A 29 -4.62 -7.13 4.40
CA LYS A 29 -3.42 -7.95 4.26
C LYS A 29 -2.31 -7.14 3.60
N VAL A 30 -1.16 -7.03 4.28
CA VAL A 30 0.08 -6.58 3.64
C VAL A 30 0.55 -7.69 2.70
N ALA A 31 0.56 -7.40 1.41
CA ALA A 31 0.96 -8.34 0.37
C ALA A 31 2.47 -8.41 0.18
N GLY A 32 3.17 -7.31 0.46
CA GLY A 32 4.62 -7.24 0.38
C GLY A 32 5.13 -5.82 0.52
N GLU A 33 6.45 -5.69 0.53
CA GLU A 33 7.17 -4.41 0.53
C GLU A 33 8.18 -4.39 -0.60
N GLU A 34 8.32 -3.25 -1.27
CA GLU A 34 9.28 -3.05 -2.35
C GLU A 34 10.03 -1.73 -2.17
N ILE A 35 11.30 -1.71 -2.55
CA ILE A 35 12.11 -0.49 -2.63
C ILE A 35 12.17 -0.09 -4.10
N VAL A 36 11.57 1.05 -4.42
CA VAL A 36 11.62 1.62 -5.77
C VAL A 36 12.76 2.65 -5.80
N GLU A 37 13.96 2.17 -6.10
CA GLU A 37 15.19 2.96 -6.00
C GLU A 37 15.18 4.23 -6.86
N GLU A 38 14.64 4.15 -8.09
CA GLU A 38 14.55 5.29 -9.00
C GLU A 38 13.68 6.42 -8.41
N GLN A 39 12.65 6.05 -7.66
CA GLN A 39 11.78 6.99 -6.98
C GLN A 39 12.26 7.32 -5.55
N LYS A 40 13.31 6.65 -5.05
CA LYS A 40 13.85 6.78 -3.70
C LYS A 40 12.79 6.58 -2.60
N VAL A 41 11.83 5.70 -2.86
CA VAL A 41 10.76 5.37 -1.91
C VAL A 41 10.77 3.88 -1.59
N LYS A 42 10.28 3.57 -0.39
CA LYS A 42 9.85 2.23 -0.03
C LYS A 42 8.32 2.23 -0.03
N VAL A 43 7.71 1.15 -0.51
CA VAL A 43 6.26 1.00 -0.58
C VAL A 43 5.84 -0.31 0.04
N ALA A 44 4.67 -0.32 0.67
CA ALA A 44 3.99 -1.54 1.11
C ALA A 44 2.67 -1.66 0.35
N PHE A 45 2.40 -2.85 -0.14
CA PHE A 45 1.17 -3.16 -0.87
C PHE A 45 0.11 -3.69 0.09
N LEU A 46 -1.07 -3.08 0.08
CA LEU A 46 -2.21 -3.45 0.90
C LEU A 46 -3.36 -3.82 -0.05
N LEU A 47 -3.66 -5.12 -0.17
CA LEU A 47 -4.67 -5.59 -1.11
C LEU A 47 -6.08 -5.32 -0.59
N LEU A 48 -6.94 -4.77 -1.45
CA LEU A 48 -8.34 -4.53 -1.15
C LEU A 48 -9.20 -4.78 -2.40
N GLY A 49 -10.01 -5.84 -2.35
CA GLY A 49 -10.87 -6.25 -3.45
C GLY A 49 -10.07 -6.66 -4.69
N ASP A 50 -10.49 -6.17 -5.87
CA ASP A 50 -9.85 -6.42 -7.17
C ASP A 50 -8.84 -5.32 -7.59
N SER A 51 -8.34 -4.55 -6.62
CA SER A 51 -7.34 -3.50 -6.85
C SER A 51 -5.94 -4.07 -6.65
N GLU A 52 -4.95 -3.59 -7.41
CA GLU A 52 -3.54 -3.95 -7.19
C GLU A 52 -2.99 -3.34 -5.89
#